data_AF-A0A564Y3W1-F1
#
_entry.id   AF-A0A564Y3W1-F1
#
_cell.length_a   1.000
_cell.length_b   1.000
_cell.length_c   1.000
_cell.angle_alpha   90.00
_cell.angle_beta   90.00
_cell.angle_gamma   90.00
#
_symmetry.space_group_name_H-M   'P 1'
#
loop_
_entity.id
_entity.type
_entity.pdbx_description
1 polymer ?
#
loop_
_entity_poly.entity_id
_entity_poly.type
_entity_poly.pdbx_seq_one_letter_code
_entity_poly.pdbx_strand_id
1 'polypeptide(L)'
;MIWIISPYYSKDDRMSVIFERIAWCLCNRVSRMLAPTELFKIPFDDILVQISNGKRLLQSWKSTYMARRADIEASGREYRWEFDKNLLF
;
A
#
# COMPACT_ATOMS: atom_id res chain seq x y z
N MET A 1 -5.98 -1.16 -14.65
CA MET A 1 -5.76 -1.35 -16.11
C MET A 1 -4.76 -2.46 -16.40
N ILE A 2 -3.56 -2.48 -15.78
CA ILE A 2 -2.54 -3.54 -16.00
C ILE A 2 -3.11 -4.96 -15.80
N TRP A 3 -3.87 -5.18 -14.73
CA TRP A 3 -4.59 -6.44 -14.44
C TRP A 3 -5.50 -6.94 -15.57
N ILE A 4 -6.11 -6.02 -16.33
CA ILE A 4 -7.08 -6.33 -17.39
C ILE A 4 -6.38 -6.49 -18.74
N ILE A 5 -5.33 -5.70 -18.98
CA ILE A 5 -4.73 -5.53 -20.31
C ILE A 5 -3.52 -6.45 -20.51
N SER A 6 -2.84 -6.86 -19.43
CA SER A 6 -1.67 -7.71 -19.53
C SER A 6 -2.01 -9.16 -19.17
N PRO A 7 -1.94 -10.11 -20.12
CA PRO A 7 -2.07 -11.54 -19.82
C PRO A 7 -0.95 -12.08 -18.93
N TYR A 8 0.20 -11.39 -18.90
CA TYR A 8 1.33 -11.75 -18.05
C TYR A 8 1.03 -11.42 -16.58
N TYR A 9 0.47 -10.23 -16.32
CA TYR A 9 0.14 -9.72 -14.99
C TYR A 9 -1.32 -9.92 -14.60
N SER A 10 -2.13 -10.66 -15.35
CA SER A 10 -3.48 -11.04 -14.93
C SER A 10 -3.49 -12.24 -13.98
N LYS A 11 -2.32 -12.82 -13.70
CA LYS A 11 -2.12 -13.94 -12.76
C LYS A 11 -1.76 -13.39 -11.38
N ASP A 12 -2.36 -13.96 -10.34
CA ASP A 12 -2.17 -13.53 -8.96
C ASP A 12 -0.69 -13.55 -8.54
N ASP A 13 0.04 -14.62 -8.83
CA ASP A 13 1.46 -14.80 -8.43
C ASP A 13 2.40 -13.68 -8.88
N ARG A 14 2.08 -12.99 -9.98
CA ARG A 14 2.95 -11.96 -10.55
C ARG A 14 2.55 -10.57 -10.08
N MET A 15 1.27 -10.37 -9.82
CA MET A 15 0.78 -9.10 -9.30
C MET A 15 0.98 -8.98 -7.81
N SER A 16 0.88 -10.09 -7.06
CA SER A 16 1.23 -10.12 -5.65
C SER A 16 2.63 -9.54 -5.43
N VAL A 17 3.63 -9.98 -6.18
CA VAL A 17 5.01 -9.47 -6.10
C VAL A 17 5.10 -7.95 -6.28
N ILE A 18 4.33 -7.39 -7.22
CA ILE A 18 4.32 -5.93 -7.43
C ILE A 18 3.66 -5.22 -6.25
N PHE A 19 2.51 -5.71 -5.80
CA PHE A 19 1.78 -5.12 -4.68
C PHE A 19 2.57 -5.21 -3.37
N GLU A 20 3.21 -6.34 -3.10
CA GLU A 20 4.13 -6.54 -1.98
C GLU A 20 5.32 -5.60 -2.07
N ARG A 21 5.91 -5.42 -3.25
CA ARG A 21 7.01 -4.47 -3.44
C ARG A 21 6.58 -3.03 -3.17
N ILE A 22 5.37 -2.65 -3.58
CA ILE A 22 4.80 -1.33 -3.29
C ILE A 22 4.59 -1.17 -1.79
N ALA A 23 3.95 -2.14 -1.13
CA ALA A 23 3.73 -2.12 0.31
C ALA A 23 5.06 -1.96 1.07
N TRP A 24 6.08 -2.75 0.71
CA TRP A 24 7.43 -2.63 1.26
C TRP A 24 8.03 -1.23 1.06
N CYS A 25 7.94 -0.67 -0.15
CA CYS A 25 8.45 0.68 -0.43
C CYS A 25 7.76 1.75 0.41
N LEU A 26 6.44 1.64 0.61
CA LEU A 26 5.67 2.57 1.44
C LEU A 26 6.06 2.45 2.91
N CYS A 27 6.12 1.23 3.44
CA CYS A 27 6.56 0.97 4.82
C CYS A 27 7.99 1.48 5.05
N ASN A 28 8.93 1.14 4.16
CA ASN A 28 10.31 1.61 4.25
C ASN A 28 10.41 3.15 4.20
N ARG A 29 9.60 3.81 3.36
CA ARG A 29 9.54 5.28 3.32
C ARG A 29 9.07 5.87 4.64
N VAL A 30 8.00 5.33 5.22
CA VAL A 30 7.47 5.78 6.52
C VAL A 30 8.47 5.51 7.64
N SER A 31 9.10 4.33 7.67
CA SER A 31 10.13 3.98 8.65
C SER A 31 11.33 4.93 8.59
N ARG A 32 11.79 5.30 7.39
CA ARG A 32 12.89 6.26 7.23
C ARG A 32 12.50 7.68 7.61
N MET A 33 11.27 8.09 7.30
CA MET A 33 10.75 9.41 7.69
C MET A 33 10.62 9.53 9.20
N LEU A 34 10.21 8.46 9.89
CA LEU A 34 10.03 8.41 11.34
C LEU A 34 11.27 7.91 12.10
N ALA A 35 12.45 7.97 11.47
CA ALA A 35 13.69 7.55 12.11
C ALA A 35 13.98 8.44 13.33
N PRO A 36 14.15 7.88 14.55
CA PRO A 36 14.31 8.68 15.77
C PRO A 36 15.46 9.69 15.70
N THR A 37 16.54 9.35 14.99
CA THR A 37 17.73 10.19 14.81
C THR A 37 17.42 11.50 14.11
N GLU A 38 16.47 11.52 13.18
CA GLU A 38 16.07 12.74 12.45
C GLU A 38 14.80 13.36 13.04
N LEU A 39 13.90 12.51 13.57
CA LEU A 39 12.60 12.95 14.06
C LEU A 39 12.72 13.87 15.29
N PHE A 40 13.65 13.60 16.22
CA PHE A 40 13.84 14.44 17.40
C PHE A 40 14.70 15.69 17.17
N LYS A 41 15.14 15.93 15.93
CA LYS A 41 15.87 17.16 15.55
C LYS A 41 14.95 18.32 15.15
N ILE A 42 13.66 18.04 14.94
CA ILE A 42 12.66 19.03 14.50
C ILE A 42 11.70 19.41 15.64
N PRO A 43 11.01 20.55 15.55
CA PRO A 43 10.00 20.95 16.53
C PRO A 43 8.88 19.92 16.72
N PHE A 44 8.30 19.89 17.93
CA PHE A 44 7.27 18.92 18.28
C PHE A 44 6.03 18.95 17.36
N ASP A 45 5.59 20.15 16.96
CA ASP A 45 4.45 20.30 16.03
C ASP A 45 4.73 19.64 14.67
N ASP A 46 5.97 19.78 14.16
CA ASP A 46 6.38 19.15 12.90
C ASP A 46 6.47 17.62 13.02
N ILE A 47 6.89 17.11 14.20
CA ILE A 47 6.87 15.68 14.50
C ILE A 47 5.45 15.11 14.41
N LEU A 48 4.48 15.78 15.05
CA LEU A 48 3.09 15.37 15.01
C LEU A 48 2.54 15.35 13.59
N VAL A 49 2.87 16.38 12.80
CA VAL A 49 2.47 16.45 11.39
C VAL A 49 3.08 15.29 10.60
N GLN A 50 4.38 15.01 10.75
CA GLN A 50 5.02 13.88 10.06
C GLN A 50 4.41 12.53 10.44
N ILE A 51 4.20 12.27 11.73
CA ILE A 51 3.57 11.03 12.20
C ILE A 51 2.17 10.88 11.62
N SER A 52 1.37 11.96 11.64
CA SER A 52 0.01 11.95 11.09
C SER A 52 0.00 11.67 9.58
N ASN A 53 0.95 12.24 8.84
CA ASN A 53 1.10 12.02 7.41
C ASN A 53 1.53 10.58 7.10
N GLY A 54 2.46 10.01 7.85
CA GLY A 54 2.88 8.62 7.72
C GLY A 54 1.73 7.65 7.96
N LYS A 55 0.97 7.87 9.04
CA LYS A 55 -0.25 7.11 9.35
C LYS A 55 -1.28 7.22 8.23
N ARG A 56 -1.57 8.44 7.76
CA ARG A 56 -2.55 8.69 6.69
C ARG A 56 -2.16 8.00 5.39
N LEU A 57 -0.87 7.99 5.04
CA LEU A 57 -0.36 7.32 3.85
C LEU A 57 -0.61 5.81 3.90
N LEU A 58 -0.26 5.14 5.02
CA LEU A 58 -0.48 3.69 5.16
C LEU A 58 -1.98 3.34 5.22
N GLN A 59 -2.79 4.17 5.88
CA GLN A 59 -4.25 4.01 5.88
C GLN A 59 -4.86 4.18 4.49
N SER A 60 -4.39 5.18 3.73
CA SER A 60 -4.83 5.41 2.35
C SER A 60 -4.45 4.25 1.44
N TRP A 61 -3.25 3.69 1.60
CA TRP A 61 -2.84 2.48 0.87
C TRP A 61 -3.83 1.34 1.08
N LYS A 62 -4.15 1.05 2.35
CA LYS A 62 -5.11 0.01 2.72
C LYS A 62 -6.52 0.28 2.20
N SER A 63 -7.03 1.50 2.40
CA SER A 63 -8.40 1.83 1.99
C SER A 63 -8.56 1.80 0.46
N THR A 64 -7.60 2.35 -0.28
CA THR A 64 -7.63 2.33 -1.75
C THR A 64 -7.53 0.91 -2.30
N TYR A 65 -6.69 0.06 -1.72
CA TYR A 65 -6.62 -1.36 -2.12
C TYR A 65 -7.95 -2.08 -1.89
N MET A 66 -8.54 -1.94 -0.69
CA MET A 66 -9.80 -2.62 -0.34
C MET A 66 -10.98 -2.13 -1.19
N ALA A 67 -11.08 -0.82 -1.43
CA ALA A 67 -12.09 -0.25 -2.32
C ALA A 67 -11.94 -0.83 -3.73
N ARG A 68 -10.72 -0.89 -4.26
CA ARG A 68 -10.49 -1.40 -5.60
C ARG A 68 -10.77 -2.90 -5.73
N ARG A 69 -10.45 -3.67 -4.70
CA ARG A 69 -10.81 -5.09 -4.61
C ARG A 69 -12.33 -5.27 -4.65
N ALA A 70 -13.06 -4.50 -3.86
CA ALA A 70 -14.52 -4.54 -3.82
C ALA A 70 -15.14 -4.18 -5.18
N ASP A 71 -14.61 -3.16 -5.89
CA ASP A 71 -15.05 -2.82 -7.24
C ASP A 71 -14.88 -4.00 -8.23
N ILE A 72 -13.76 -4.72 -8.12
CA ILE A 72 -13.46 -5.87 -8.98
C ILE A 72 -14.40 -7.03 -8.67
N GLU A 73 -14.61 -7.34 -7.40
CA GLU A 73 -15.56 -8.38 -6.96
C GLU A 73 -16.99 -8.06 -7.41
N ALA A 74 -17.43 -6.80 -7.27
CA ALA A 74 -18.75 -6.34 -7.71
C ALA A 74 -18.93 -6.37 -9.23
N SER A 75 -17.83 -6.23 -10.00
CA SER A 75 -17.88 -6.28 -11.47
C SER A 75 -18.17 -7.67 -12.05
N GLY A 76 -18.28 -8.71 -11.21
CA GLY A 76 -18.73 -10.05 -11.61
C GLY A 76 -17.77 -10.81 -12.53
N ARG A 77 -16.53 -10.32 -12.70
CA ARG A 77 -15.51 -10.97 -13.52
C ARG A 77 -14.88 -12.13 -12.75
N GLU A 78 -14.46 -13.18 -13.46
CA GLU A 78 -13.75 -14.34 -12.87
C GLU A 78 -12.42 -13.97 -12.17
N TYR A 79 -11.88 -12.78 -12.46
CA TYR A 79 -10.61 -12.32 -11.89
C TYR A 79 -10.81 -11.64 -10.53
N ARG A 80 -10.33 -12.28 -9.45
CA ARG A 80 -10.35 -11.74 -8.08
C ARG A 80 -8.95 -11.30 -7.64
N TRP A 81 -8.88 -10.42 -6.64
CA TRP A 81 -7.61 -10.08 -5.99
C TRP A 81 -7.51 -10.82 -4.66
N GLU A 82 -6.87 -11.99 -4.64
CA GLU A 82 -6.70 -12.82 -3.44
C GLU A 82 -5.26 -12.78 -2.90
N PHE A 83 -4.68 -11.59 -2.81
CA PHE A 83 -3.32 -11.42 -2.27
C PHE A 83 -3.29 -11.56 -0.74
N ASP A 84 -2.15 -12.01 -0.21
CA ASP A 84 -1.93 -12.12 1.23
C ASP A 84 -1.93 -10.73 1.88
N LYS A 85 -2.92 -10.51 2.74
CA LYS A 85 -3.10 -9.24 3.45
C LYS A 85 -1.99 -8.98 4.47
N ASN A 86 -1.37 -10.03 5.02
CA ASN A 86 -0.27 -9.92 5.98
C ASN A 86 1.01 -9.38 5.34
N LEU A 87 1.17 -9.56 4.02
CA LEU A 87 2.30 -9.01 3.28
C LEU A 87 2.05 -7.57 2.80
N LEU A 88 0.79 -7.13 2.80
CA LEU A 88 0.38 -5.84 2.23
C LEU A 88 0.17 -4.72 3.26
N PHE A 89 -0.19 -5.05 4.50
CA PHE A 89 -0.65 -4.09 5.52
C PHE A 89 -0.12 -4.37 6.92
#